data_AF-A0A1Z1D6W2-F1
#
_entry.id   AF-A0A1Z1D6W2-F1
#
_cell.length_a   1.000
_cell.length_b   1.000
_cell.length_c   1.000
_cell.angle_alpha   90.00
_cell.angle_beta   90.00
_cell.angle_gamma   90.00
#
_symmetry.space_group_name_H-M   'P 1'
#
loop_
_entity.id
_entity.type
_entity.pdbx_description
1 polymer ?
#
loop_
_entity_poly.entity_id
_entity_poly.type
_entity_poly.pdbx_seq_one_letter_code
_entity_poly.pdbx_strand_id
1 'polypeptide(L)'
;NNPLSEVTHKRRISALGPGGLTRERAGFEVRDVHNTHYGRLCPIETPEGPNIGLINSLSAFARTNDYGFLETPYRKVIDGQVTYDIEYLSAIDEANYFFAQANSNLDENNRFTDAFVTARGERGESGLYKPEDIHYMDVSTQQVVSVAAAL
;
A
#
# COMPACT_ATOMS: atom_id res chain seq x y z
N ASN A 1 25.99 -7.37 4.54
CA ASN A 1 26.08 -6.33 3.50
C ASN A 1 26.20 -6.98 2.14
N ASN A 2 25.05 -7.25 1.52
CA ASN A 2 24.92 -7.74 0.15
C ASN A 2 24.15 -6.67 -0.65
N PRO A 3 23.97 -6.82 -1.98
CA PRO A 3 23.25 -5.83 -2.79
C PRO A 3 21.84 -5.52 -2.26
N LEU A 4 21.12 -6.53 -1.74
CA LEU A 4 19.80 -6.32 -1.15
C LEU A 4 19.86 -5.40 0.08
N SER A 5 20.88 -5.55 0.93
CA SER A 5 21.09 -4.68 2.10
C SER A 5 21.23 -3.22 1.70
N GLU A 6 21.90 -2.94 0.58
CA GLU A 6 22.06 -1.56 0.06
C GLU A 6 20.75 -1.00 -0.49
N VAL A 7 19.98 -1.83 -1.21
CA VAL A 7 18.67 -1.44 -1.73
C VAL A 7 17.70 -1.15 -0.58
N THR A 8 17.58 -2.06 0.39
CA THR A 8 16.76 -1.85 1.60
C THR A 8 17.19 -0.58 2.33
N HIS A 9 18.49 -0.35 2.50
CA HIS A 9 18.97 0.85 3.20
C HIS A 9 18.57 2.15 2.50
N LYS A 10 18.68 2.20 1.16
CA LYS A 10 18.27 3.37 0.36
C LYS A 10 16.74 3.58 0.33
N ARG A 11 15.95 2.53 0.60
CA ARG A 11 14.48 2.58 0.62
C ARG A 11 13.89 2.69 2.03
N ARG A 12 14.72 2.97 3.03
CA ARG A 12 14.32 3.10 4.43
C ARG A 12 13.66 4.46 4.70
N ILE A 13 12.59 4.43 5.48
CA ILE A 13 11.92 5.61 6.03
C ILE A 13 12.06 5.57 7.55
N SER A 14 12.61 6.63 8.13
CA SER A 14 12.84 6.78 9.56
C SER A 14 11.99 7.89 10.14
N ALA A 15 11.20 7.57 11.17
CA ALA A 15 10.50 8.58 11.97
C ALA A 15 11.42 9.26 13.01
N LEU A 16 12.65 8.75 13.17
CA LEU A 16 13.67 9.28 14.08
C LEU A 16 14.54 10.32 13.38
N GLY A 17 14.94 11.37 14.11
CA GLY A 17 15.88 12.38 13.65
C GLY A 17 15.50 13.79 14.11
N PRO A 18 16.30 14.81 13.79
CA PRO A 18 15.95 16.20 14.06
C PRO A 18 14.59 16.55 13.42
N GLY A 19 13.66 17.07 14.22
CA GLY A 19 12.28 17.37 13.78
C GLY A 19 11.33 16.16 13.74
N GLY A 20 11.85 14.94 13.97
CA GLY A 20 11.05 13.72 14.13
C GLY A 20 10.83 13.34 15.59
N LEU A 21 10.56 12.05 15.81
CA LEU A 21 10.35 11.49 17.13
C LEU A 21 11.67 11.13 17.81
N THR A 22 11.68 11.20 19.14
CA THR A 22 12.70 10.53 19.96
C THR A 22 12.17 9.16 20.38
N ARG A 23 13.08 8.19 20.59
CA ARG A 23 12.70 6.83 20.99
C ARG A 23 11.83 6.78 22.25
N GLU A 24 12.11 7.66 23.20
CA GLU A 24 11.43 7.76 24.50
C GLU A 24 10.02 8.36 24.39
N ARG A 25 9.75 9.17 23.36
CA ARG A 25 8.45 9.81 23.13
C ARG A 25 7.57 9.05 22.15
N ALA A 26 8.10 8.00 21.52
CA ALA A 26 7.37 7.18 20.57
C ALA A 26 6.53 6.13 21.30
N GLY A 27 5.25 6.46 21.52
CA GLY A 27 4.25 5.56 22.09
C GLY A 27 3.90 4.38 21.19
N PHE A 28 2.93 3.57 21.62
CA PHE A 28 2.50 2.39 20.88
C PHE A 28 1.82 2.74 19.54
N GLU A 29 0.97 3.77 19.53
CA GLU A 29 0.16 4.16 18.36
C GLU A 29 1.00 4.54 17.14
N VAL A 30 2.16 5.17 17.33
CA VAL A 30 3.06 5.58 16.24
C VAL A 30 3.90 4.43 15.67
N ARG A 31 3.88 3.26 16.33
CA ARG A 31 4.64 2.07 15.92
C ARG A 31 3.74 1.04 15.23
N ASP A 32 2.43 1.17 15.37
CA ASP A 32 1.46 0.23 14.82
C ASP A 32 1.31 0.39 13.30
N VAL A 33 0.82 -0.64 12.65
CA VAL A 33 0.54 -0.62 11.21
C VAL A 33 -0.79 0.09 10.97
N HIS A 34 -0.72 1.24 10.30
CA HIS A 34 -1.92 1.97 9.90
C HIS A 34 -2.45 1.45 8.56
N ASN A 35 -3.77 1.48 8.35
CA ASN A 35 -4.40 1.02 7.11
C ASN A 35 -3.86 1.72 5.85
N THR A 36 -3.54 3.01 5.94
CA THR A 36 -2.96 3.82 4.86
C THR A 36 -1.53 3.42 4.47
N HIS A 37 -0.86 2.58 5.28
CA HIS A 37 0.45 2.02 4.91
C HIS A 37 0.35 1.09 3.70
N TYR A 38 -0.84 0.56 3.40
CA TYR A 38 -1.05 -0.34 2.28
C TYR A 38 -0.47 0.23 0.98
N GLY A 39 0.44 -0.51 0.36
CA GLY A 39 1.09 -0.11 -0.89
C GLY A 39 2.13 1.00 -0.78
N ARG A 40 2.38 1.55 0.42
CA ARG A 40 3.27 2.70 0.68
C ARG A 40 4.43 2.33 1.61
N LEU A 41 4.13 1.77 2.77
CA LEU A 41 5.09 1.28 3.74
C LEU A 41 4.88 -0.22 3.93
N CYS A 42 5.97 -0.98 3.90
CA CYS A 42 5.90 -2.41 4.14
C CYS A 42 5.53 -2.68 5.62
N PRO A 43 4.44 -3.44 5.89
CA PRO A 43 4.03 -3.76 7.25
C PRO A 43 4.91 -4.84 7.91
N ILE A 44 5.79 -5.49 7.15
CA ILE A 44 6.62 -6.62 7.60
C ILE A 44 8.06 -6.17 7.87
N GLU A 45 8.65 -5.38 6.97
CA GLU A 45 10.07 -5.01 7.03
C GLU A 45 10.30 -3.80 7.95
N THR A 46 10.34 -4.08 9.26
CA THR A 46 10.78 -3.18 10.31
C THR A 46 11.86 -3.87 11.17
N PRO A 47 12.84 -3.15 11.72
CA PRO A 47 13.74 -3.72 12.71
C PRO A 47 12.99 -4.25 13.93
N GLU A 48 13.45 -5.36 14.46
CA GLU A 48 12.98 -5.85 15.76
C GLU A 48 13.54 -5.00 16.91
N GLY A 49 12.92 -5.12 18.09
CA GLY A 49 13.39 -4.45 19.31
C GLY A 49 13.02 -2.96 19.39
N PRO A 50 13.88 -2.08 19.95
CA PRO A 50 13.48 -0.72 20.32
C PRO A 50 13.05 0.20 19.16
N ASN A 51 13.44 -0.13 17.92
CA ASN A 51 13.12 0.67 16.73
C ASN A 51 11.92 0.12 15.94
N ILE A 52 11.23 -0.92 16.43
CA ILE A 52 10.06 -1.48 15.76
C ILE A 52 9.00 -0.41 15.48
N GLY A 53 8.52 -0.35 14.23
CA GLY A 53 7.53 0.62 13.75
C GLY A 53 8.08 2.03 13.49
N LEU A 54 9.29 2.36 13.98
CA LEU A 54 9.90 3.68 13.81
C LEU A 54 10.83 3.76 12.59
N ILE A 55 11.24 2.60 12.09
CA ILE A 55 12.01 2.45 10.88
C ILE A 55 11.27 1.47 10.01
N ASN A 56 10.71 1.97 8.92
CA ASN A 56 9.98 1.16 7.95
C ASN A 56 10.70 1.18 6.60
N SER A 57 10.27 0.33 5.68
CA SER A 57 10.79 0.29 4.32
C SER A 57 9.68 0.60 3.33
N LEU A 58 9.99 1.32 2.25
CA LEU A 58 9.05 1.57 1.17
C LEU A 58 8.55 0.26 0.56
N SER A 59 7.24 0.16 0.32
CA SER A 59 6.67 -0.92 -0.49
C SER A 59 7.25 -0.90 -1.91
N ALA A 60 7.13 -2.01 -2.63
CA ALA A 60 7.79 -2.22 -3.92
C ALA A 60 7.41 -1.16 -4.98
N PHE A 61 6.13 -0.78 -5.04
CA PHE A 61 5.58 0.14 -6.04
C PHE A 61 5.35 1.57 -5.51
N ALA A 62 5.68 1.82 -4.24
CA ALA A 62 5.50 3.13 -3.63
C ALA A 62 6.41 4.18 -4.29
N ARG A 63 5.86 5.37 -4.50
CA ARG A 63 6.62 6.56 -4.93
C ARG A 63 6.29 7.76 -4.05
N THR A 64 7.12 8.78 -4.11
CA THR A 64 6.88 10.07 -3.45
C THR A 64 6.47 11.10 -4.50
N ASN A 65 5.45 11.91 -4.22
CA ASN A 65 5.06 13.02 -5.09
C ASN A 65 5.79 14.32 -4.75
N ASP A 66 5.53 15.39 -5.51
CA ASP A 66 6.22 16.68 -5.39
C ASP A 66 6.03 17.36 -4.02
N TYR A 67 4.99 16.98 -3.27
CA TYR A 67 4.71 17.48 -1.93
C TYR A 67 5.32 16.62 -0.82
N GLY A 68 5.91 15.47 -1.15
CA GLY A 68 6.48 14.53 -0.18
C GLY A 68 5.52 13.45 0.30
N PHE A 69 4.29 13.36 -0.23
CA PHE A 69 3.37 12.28 0.13
C PHE A 69 3.70 11.00 -0.61
N LEU A 70 3.46 9.86 0.05
CA LEU A 70 3.60 8.55 -0.56
C LEU A 70 2.34 8.20 -1.36
N GLU A 71 2.57 7.75 -2.59
CA GLU A 71 1.54 7.29 -3.51
C GLU A 71 1.79 5.83 -3.88
N THR A 72 0.72 5.12 -4.22
CA THR A 72 0.78 3.74 -4.70
C THR A 72 -0.10 3.61 -5.96
N PRO A 73 0.30 2.78 -6.94
CA PRO A 73 -0.42 2.68 -8.20
C PRO A 73 -1.63 1.75 -8.11
N TYR A 74 -2.67 2.08 -8.86
CA TYR A 74 -3.87 1.26 -9.04
C TYR A 74 -4.32 1.27 -10.49
N ARG A 75 -4.96 0.19 -10.93
CA ARG A 75 -5.65 0.11 -12.22
C ARG A 75 -7.04 0.71 -12.10
N LYS A 76 -7.44 1.60 -13.00
CA LYS A 76 -8.81 2.12 -13.04
C LYS A 76 -9.80 1.05 -13.42
N VAL A 77 -10.97 1.07 -12.78
CA VAL A 77 -12.14 0.27 -13.15
C VAL A 77 -13.23 1.22 -13.66
N ILE A 78 -13.77 0.92 -14.84
CA ILE A 78 -14.86 1.67 -15.46
C ILE A 78 -15.98 0.69 -15.79
N ASP A 79 -17.17 0.91 -15.26
CA ASP A 79 -18.35 0.06 -15.48
C ASP A 79 -18.10 -1.44 -15.22
N GLY A 80 -17.35 -1.75 -14.16
CA GLY A 80 -16.97 -3.12 -13.77
C GLY A 80 -15.92 -3.78 -14.68
N GLN A 81 -15.29 -3.02 -15.57
CA GLN A 81 -14.18 -3.46 -16.41
C GLN A 81 -12.87 -2.85 -15.93
N VAL A 82 -11.88 -3.70 -15.63
CA VAL A 82 -10.54 -3.27 -15.21
C VAL A 82 -9.71 -2.86 -16.42
N THR A 83 -9.27 -1.62 -16.44
CA THR A 83 -8.49 -1.03 -17.53
C THR A 83 -6.99 -1.30 -17.37
N TYR A 84 -6.20 -0.85 -18.35
CA TYR A 84 -4.74 -0.80 -18.25
C TYR A 84 -4.23 0.58 -17.80
N ASP A 85 -5.14 1.52 -17.52
CA ASP A 85 -4.79 2.86 -17.07
C ASP A 85 -4.39 2.81 -15.59
N ILE A 86 -3.13 3.16 -15.32
CA ILE A 86 -2.56 3.18 -13.98
C ILE A 86 -2.59 4.61 -13.44
N GLU A 87 -3.21 4.78 -12.28
CA GLU A 87 -3.18 6.03 -11.53
C GLU A 87 -2.50 5.82 -10.18
N TYR A 88 -1.66 6.76 -9.78
CA TYR A 88 -1.04 6.77 -8.46
C TYR A 88 -1.85 7.65 -7.53
N LEU A 89 -2.27 7.07 -6.41
CA LEU A 89 -3.13 7.75 -5.44
C LEU A 89 -2.41 7.95 -4.11
N SER A 90 -2.55 9.14 -3.53
CA SER A 90 -2.14 9.39 -2.15
C SER A 90 -3.11 8.71 -1.18
N ALA A 91 -2.72 8.60 0.09
CA ALA A 91 -3.60 8.02 1.11
C ALA A 91 -4.89 8.83 1.32
N ILE A 92 -4.87 10.12 0.97
CA ILE A 92 -6.03 11.01 1.09
C ILE A 92 -7.02 10.73 -0.05
N ASP A 93 -6.51 10.59 -1.28
CA ASP A 93 -7.33 10.30 -2.45
C ASP A 93 -7.98 8.92 -2.33
N GLU A 94 -7.24 7.93 -1.80
CA GLU A 94 -7.70 6.57 -1.59
C GLU A 94 -8.93 6.48 -0.66
N ALA A 95 -9.11 7.43 0.27
CA ALA A 95 -10.14 7.32 1.30
C ALA A 95 -11.59 7.29 0.78
N ASN A 96 -11.82 7.71 -0.47
CA ASN A 96 -13.16 7.87 -1.07
C ASN A 96 -13.50 6.81 -2.13
N TYR A 97 -12.67 5.78 -2.29
CA TYR A 97 -12.82 4.79 -3.37
C TYR A 97 -12.80 3.35 -2.85
N PHE A 98 -13.29 2.43 -3.68
CA PHE A 98 -13.26 1.00 -3.43
C PHE A 98 -12.20 0.33 -4.31
N PHE A 99 -11.34 -0.48 -3.67
CA PHE A 99 -10.17 -1.11 -4.27
C PHE A 99 -10.30 -2.63 -4.25
N ALA A 100 -10.47 -3.24 -5.41
CA ALA A 100 -10.43 -4.70 -5.55
C ALA A 100 -9.00 -5.24 -5.42
N GLN A 101 -8.88 -6.46 -4.89
CA GLN A 101 -7.59 -7.13 -4.77
C GLN A 101 -7.04 -7.58 -6.14
N ALA A 102 -5.72 -7.59 -6.29
CA ALA A 102 -5.04 -7.98 -7.54
C ALA A 102 -5.37 -9.41 -8.03
N ASN A 103 -5.79 -10.30 -7.12
CA ASN A 103 -6.13 -11.70 -7.40
C ASN A 103 -7.64 -11.92 -7.65
N SER A 104 -8.44 -10.87 -7.78
CA SER A 104 -9.87 -10.99 -8.12
C SER A 104 -10.05 -11.67 -9.48
N ASN A 105 -11.08 -12.51 -9.62
CA ASN A 105 -11.34 -13.23 -10.86
C ASN A 105 -11.87 -12.31 -11.96
N LEU A 106 -11.21 -12.34 -13.13
CA LEU A 106 -11.57 -11.55 -14.31
C LEU A 106 -11.80 -12.47 -15.52
N ASP A 107 -12.68 -12.05 -16.43
CA ASP A 107 -12.87 -12.69 -17.73
C ASP A 107 -11.82 -12.22 -18.78
N GLU A 108 -11.93 -12.73 -20.01
CA GLU A 108 -11.08 -12.35 -21.13
C GLU A 108 -11.16 -10.86 -21.52
N ASN A 109 -12.23 -10.18 -21.11
CA ASN A 109 -12.45 -8.75 -21.34
C ASN A 109 -12.07 -7.89 -20.12
N ASN A 110 -11.40 -8.47 -19.11
CA ASN A 110 -11.07 -7.82 -17.83
C ASN A 110 -12.28 -7.39 -16.99
N ARG A 111 -13.43 -8.06 -17.09
CA ARG A 111 -14.58 -7.81 -16.21
C ARG A 111 -14.60 -8.79 -15.06
N PHE A 112 -15.07 -8.35 -13.89
CA PHE A 112 -15.24 -9.22 -12.74
C PHE A 112 -16.26 -10.32 -13.03
N THR A 113 -15.90 -11.57 -12.74
CA THR A 113 -16.79 -12.73 -12.95
C THR A 113 -17.67 -13.04 -11.75
N ASP A 114 -17.23 -12.62 -10.55
CA ASP A 114 -17.91 -12.93 -9.30
C ASP A 114 -19.01 -11.91 -9.00
N ALA A 115 -20.10 -12.36 -8.36
CA ALA A 115 -21.21 -11.49 -7.97
C ALA A 115 -20.81 -10.46 -6.90
N PHE A 116 -19.82 -10.81 -6.06
CA PHE A 116 -19.22 -9.94 -5.06
C PHE A 116 -17.70 -10.08 -5.12
N VAL A 117 -17.01 -8.96 -5.02
CA VAL A 117 -15.55 -8.84 -5.07
C VAL A 117 -15.05 -8.43 -3.69
N THR A 118 -14.01 -9.11 -3.21
CA THR A 118 -13.29 -8.68 -2.01
C THR A 118 -12.57 -7.39 -2.30
N ALA A 119 -12.96 -6.33 -1.61
CA ALA A 119 -12.36 -5.01 -1.80
C ALA A 119 -12.13 -4.30 -0.47
N ARG A 120 -11.20 -3.34 -0.51
CA ARG A 120 -10.98 -2.37 0.56
C ARG A 120 -11.79 -1.11 0.22
N GLY A 121 -12.79 -0.81 1.03
CA GLY A 121 -13.68 0.32 0.88
C GLY A 121 -13.21 1.57 1.62
N GLU A 122 -14.14 2.51 1.79
CA GLU A 122 -13.89 3.77 2.47
C GLU A 122 -13.24 3.57 3.83
N ARG A 123 -12.25 4.42 4.15
CA ARG A 123 -11.49 4.38 5.42
C ARG A 123 -10.81 3.05 5.71
N GLY A 124 -10.56 2.22 4.69
CA GLY A 124 -9.79 0.99 4.82
C GLY A 124 -10.58 -0.21 5.33
N GLU A 125 -11.91 -0.14 5.38
CA GLU A 125 -12.75 -1.30 5.74
C GLU A 125 -12.66 -2.37 4.66
N SER A 126 -12.45 -3.63 5.05
CA SER A 126 -12.40 -4.75 4.10
C SER A 126 -13.74 -5.47 4.08
N GLY A 127 -14.26 -5.76 2.89
CA GLY A 127 -15.58 -6.36 2.73
C GLY A 127 -15.82 -6.93 1.35
N LEU A 128 -17.06 -7.39 1.14
CA LEU A 128 -17.56 -7.88 -0.14
C LEU A 128 -18.45 -6.79 -0.75
N TYR A 129 -18.09 -6.33 -1.94
CA TYR A 129 -18.80 -5.28 -2.66
C TYR A 129 -19.18 -5.76 -4.05
N LYS A 130 -20.16 -5.12 -4.68
CA LYS A 130 -20.52 -5.49 -6.04
C LYS A 130 -19.46 -4.95 -7.02
N PRO A 131 -19.23 -5.63 -8.16
CA PRO A 131 -18.36 -5.14 -9.22
C PRO A 131 -18.63 -3.69 -9.67
N GLU A 132 -19.90 -3.26 -9.62
CA GLU A 132 -20.35 -1.91 -10.01
C GLU A 132 -19.87 -0.81 -9.05
N ASP A 133 -19.57 -1.15 -7.79
CA ASP A 133 -19.09 -0.21 -6.78
C ASP A 133 -17.55 -0.07 -6.77
N ILE A 134 -16.84 -0.92 -7.53
CA ILE A 134 -15.38 -0.94 -7.55
C ILE A 134 -14.85 0.16 -8.49
N HIS A 135 -13.93 0.97 -7.96
CA HIS A 135 -13.34 2.10 -8.68
C HIS A 135 -11.93 1.78 -9.18
N TYR A 136 -11.19 0.99 -8.40
CA TYR A 136 -9.78 0.69 -8.64
C TYR A 136 -9.46 -0.76 -8.30
N MET A 137 -8.36 -1.27 -8.83
CA MET A 137 -7.81 -2.59 -8.51
C MET A 137 -6.30 -2.49 -8.27
N ASP A 138 -5.78 -3.25 -7.31
CA ASP A 138 -4.34 -3.36 -7.07
C ASP A 138 -3.60 -3.79 -8.36
N VAL A 139 -2.37 -3.30 -8.56
CA VAL A 139 -1.56 -3.67 -9.74
C VAL A 139 -0.85 -5.02 -9.58
N SER A 140 -0.64 -5.47 -8.35
CA SER A 140 0.09 -6.70 -8.03
C SER A 140 -0.22 -7.18 -6.62
N THR A 141 -0.20 -8.50 -6.39
CA THR A 141 -0.29 -9.08 -5.04
C THR A 141 0.90 -8.70 -4.15
N GLN A 142 2.04 -8.34 -4.75
CA GLN A 142 3.23 -7.88 -4.04
C GLN A 142 3.21 -6.37 -3.73
N GLN A 143 2.12 -5.66 -4.06
CA GLN A 143 2.02 -4.21 -3.87
C GLN A 143 2.24 -3.78 -2.42
N VAL A 144 1.83 -4.61 -1.46
CA VAL A 144 1.87 -4.31 -0.03
C VAL A 144 3.28 -4.40 0.56
N VAL A 145 4.12 -5.27 0.02
CA VAL A 145 5.40 -5.65 0.63
C VAL A 145 6.57 -4.86 0.05
N SER A 146 7.68 -4.80 0.79
CA SER A 146 8.93 -4.23 0.30
C SER A 146 9.63 -5.17 -0.67
N VAL A 147 10.70 -4.68 -1.30
CA VAL A 147 11.56 -5.49 -2.19
C VAL A 147 12.16 -6.68 -1.46
N ALA A 148 12.61 -6.52 -0.20
CA ALA A 148 13.22 -7.61 0.55
C ALA A 148 12.20 -8.66 1.01
N ALA A 149 10.99 -8.24 1.40
CA ALA A 149 9.93 -9.16 1.81
C ALA A 149 9.25 -9.88 0.62
N ALA A 150 9.48 -9.43 -0.61
CA ALA A 150 8.95 -10.05 -1.83
C ALA A 150 9.85 -11.14 -2.44
N LEU A 151 11.06 -11.33 -1.89
CA LEU A 151 12.07 -12.31 -2.32
C LEU A 151 12.03 -13.59 -1.48
#